data_AF-A0A662RLS2-F1
#
_entry.id   AF-A0A662RLS2-F1
#
_cell.length_a   1.000
_cell.length_b   1.000
_cell.length_c   1.000
_cell.angle_alpha   90.00
_cell.angle_beta   90.00
_cell.angle_gamma   90.00
#
_symmetry.space_group_name_H-M   'P 1'
#
loop_
_entity.id
_entity.type
_entity.pdbx_description
1 polymer ?
#
loop_
_entity_poly.entity_id
_entity_poly.type
_entity_poly.pdbx_seq_one_letter_code
_entity_poly.pdbx_strand_id
1 'polypeptide(L)'
;MPIQKRVEILGAVSGEEDIFIMAGINSQEVVKRFHRGRVIILHEIECPIDKGDALEALNPERPFAPPIHLRTEIPSSRASWKRAARNQQEQIMELLERGLLQSPGFAVFSFSPIPLAIHFGYTYTDRINISLFHYHRNRGTWAWPKNQETTSKPIKFSVTVHDLAENKHEAVIRISLSARISLKETNPLTSGAQMEIDLFIDDPDAFWLQEPEQLKELSACFLRALKNIRKQMPECRSIHLFYSGPTAGAVKIGQVINSRMNPPVLLYQYYRRLSPRYKHVLILD
;
A
#
# COMPACT_ATOMS: atom_id res chain seq x y z
N MET A 1 28.19 -1.45 7.77
CA MET A 1 28.50 -2.90 7.76
C MET A 1 28.72 -3.34 6.33
N PRO A 2 29.77 -4.12 6.00
CA PRO A 2 30.02 -4.61 4.65
C PRO A 2 28.83 -5.45 4.12
N ILE A 3 28.56 -5.41 2.81
CA ILE A 3 27.45 -6.16 2.17
C ILE A 3 27.54 -7.65 2.49
N GLN A 4 28.75 -8.20 2.56
CA GLN A 4 29.02 -9.60 2.90
C GLN A 4 28.49 -9.98 4.30
N LYS A 5 28.72 -9.12 5.30
CA LYS A 5 28.18 -9.31 6.66
C LYS A 5 26.65 -9.16 6.74
N ARG A 6 26.02 -8.40 5.82
CA ARG A 6 24.55 -8.27 5.75
C ARG A 6 23.89 -9.55 5.25
N VAL A 7 24.56 -10.25 4.32
CA VAL A 7 24.10 -11.51 3.74
C VAL A 7 24.24 -12.66 4.75
N GLU A 8 25.35 -12.70 5.49
CA GLU A 8 25.59 -13.73 6.52
C GLU A 8 24.57 -13.71 7.67
N ILE A 9 24.07 -12.52 8.04
CA ILE A 9 23.08 -12.35 9.13
C ILE A 9 21.70 -12.91 8.73
N LEU A 10 21.37 -12.95 7.44
CA LEU A 10 20.03 -13.34 6.97
C LEU A 10 19.86 -14.86 6.79
N GLY A 11 20.96 -15.62 6.82
CA GLY A 11 20.96 -17.09 6.77
C GLY A 11 20.63 -17.67 5.39
N ALA A 12 21.30 -18.76 5.02
CA ALA A 12 20.87 -19.65 3.94
C ALA A 12 19.97 -20.76 4.52
N VAL A 13 18.93 -21.16 3.80
CA VAL A 13 18.04 -22.29 4.16
C VAL A 13 18.46 -23.53 3.36
N SER A 14 18.37 -24.71 3.99
CA SER A 14 18.70 -25.99 3.35
C SER A 14 17.79 -26.28 2.16
N GLY A 15 18.40 -26.75 1.06
CA GLY A 15 17.72 -27.06 -0.20
C GLY A 15 17.70 -25.94 -1.24
N GLU A 16 18.11 -24.72 -0.90
CA GLU A 16 18.31 -23.59 -1.84
C GLU A 16 19.75 -23.04 -1.76
N GLU A 17 20.69 -23.88 -1.36
CA GLU A 17 22.08 -23.49 -1.08
C GLU A 17 22.74 -22.81 -2.29
N ASP A 18 22.46 -23.25 -3.52
CA ASP A 18 23.02 -22.67 -4.75
C ASP A 18 22.56 -21.22 -5.06
N ILE A 19 21.45 -20.77 -4.46
CA ILE A 19 20.91 -19.42 -4.64
C ILE A 19 21.60 -18.43 -3.68
N PHE A 20 22.06 -18.91 -2.53
CA PHE A 20 22.53 -18.12 -1.40
C PHE A 20 24.02 -18.30 -1.06
N ILE A 21 24.73 -19.26 -1.65
CA ILE A 21 26.18 -19.42 -1.46
C ILE A 21 26.93 -18.19 -2.04
N MET A 22 27.49 -17.37 -1.13
CA MET A 22 28.43 -16.29 -1.46
C MET A 22 29.90 -16.72 -1.36
N ALA A 23 30.18 -17.99 -1.07
CA ALA A 23 31.56 -18.48 -1.05
C ALA A 23 32.13 -18.51 -2.48
N GLY A 24 33.11 -17.65 -2.76
CA GLY A 24 33.85 -17.62 -4.03
C GLY A 24 33.36 -16.59 -5.07
N ILE A 25 32.40 -15.73 -4.75
CA ILE A 25 31.88 -14.71 -5.69
C ILE A 25 32.66 -13.38 -5.52
N ASN A 26 33.18 -12.81 -6.61
CA ASN A 26 33.86 -11.50 -6.60
C ASN A 26 32.89 -10.37 -6.16
N SER A 27 33.40 -9.38 -5.41
CA SER A 27 32.70 -8.22 -4.88
C SER A 27 31.78 -7.50 -5.88
N GLN A 28 32.14 -7.42 -7.16
CA GLN A 28 31.29 -6.81 -8.21
C GLN A 28 30.00 -7.59 -8.48
N GLU A 29 30.07 -8.93 -8.47
CA GLU A 29 28.93 -9.81 -8.71
C GLU A 29 28.01 -9.85 -7.48
N VAL A 30 28.58 -9.73 -6.27
CA VAL A 30 27.83 -9.55 -5.01
C VAL A 30 27.01 -8.25 -5.04
N VAL A 31 27.61 -7.13 -5.47
CA VAL A 31 26.91 -5.83 -5.60
C VAL A 31 25.79 -5.89 -6.64
N LYS A 32 26.04 -6.54 -7.78
CA LYS A 32 25.05 -6.71 -8.86
C LYS A 32 23.85 -7.56 -8.40
N ARG A 33 24.10 -8.66 -7.66
CA ARG A 33 23.06 -9.49 -7.07
C ARG A 33 22.28 -8.75 -5.99
N PHE A 34 22.95 -7.96 -5.15
CA PHE A 34 22.28 -7.12 -4.16
C PHE A 34 21.33 -6.14 -4.83
N HIS A 35 21.77 -5.33 -5.81
CA HIS A 35 20.88 -4.35 -6.45
C HIS A 35 19.64 -4.93 -7.14
N ARG A 36 19.76 -6.15 -7.69
CA ARG A 36 18.65 -6.89 -8.31
C ARG A 36 17.84 -7.72 -7.33
N GLY A 37 18.28 -7.85 -6.08
CA GLY A 37 17.59 -8.61 -5.07
C GLY A 37 16.33 -7.89 -4.59
N ARG A 38 15.28 -8.64 -4.28
CA ARG A 38 14.13 -8.16 -3.50
C ARG A 38 13.70 -9.23 -2.52
N VAL A 39 13.29 -8.81 -1.34
CA VAL A 39 12.62 -9.68 -0.39
C VAL A 39 11.14 -9.69 -0.73
N ILE A 40 10.59 -10.86 -1.08
CA ILE A 40 9.20 -10.98 -1.46
C ILE A 40 8.32 -10.93 -0.21
N ILE A 41 7.32 -10.07 -0.21
CA ILE A 41 6.26 -10.00 0.80
C ILE A 41 4.94 -10.39 0.12
N LEU A 42 4.34 -11.46 0.62
CA LEU A 42 3.01 -11.92 0.25
C LEU A 42 2.03 -11.46 1.32
N HIS A 43 1.30 -10.38 1.05
CA HIS A 43 0.32 -9.80 1.95
C HIS A 43 -1.08 -10.37 1.63
N GLU A 44 -1.37 -11.52 2.22
CA GLU A 44 -2.40 -12.47 1.76
C GLU A 44 -3.48 -12.71 2.81
N ILE A 45 -4.22 -11.66 3.14
CA ILE A 45 -5.26 -11.73 4.18
C ILE A 45 -6.60 -12.24 3.61
N GLU A 46 -7.02 -11.80 2.42
CA GLU A 46 -8.30 -12.25 1.81
C GLU A 46 -8.13 -13.49 0.92
N CYS A 47 -6.98 -13.64 0.27
CA CYS A 47 -6.73 -14.70 -0.69
C CYS A 47 -5.24 -15.08 -0.66
N PRO A 48 -4.90 -16.38 -0.68
CA PRO A 48 -3.51 -16.82 -0.80
C PRO A 48 -2.89 -16.36 -2.12
N ILE A 49 -1.58 -16.11 -2.10
CA ILE A 49 -0.82 -15.74 -3.29
C ILE A 49 0.13 -16.89 -3.63
N ASP A 50 0.08 -17.37 -4.87
CA ASP A 50 1.01 -18.39 -5.34
C ASP A 50 2.44 -17.84 -5.38
N LYS A 51 3.36 -18.55 -4.72
CA LYS A 51 4.76 -18.13 -4.64
C LYS A 51 5.47 -18.19 -5.99
N GLY A 52 5.09 -19.12 -6.85
CA GLY A 52 5.63 -19.28 -8.20
C GLY A 52 5.26 -18.08 -9.06
N ASP A 53 3.99 -17.66 -9.01
CA ASP A 53 3.52 -16.46 -9.72
C ASP A 53 4.27 -15.19 -9.26
N ALA A 54 4.52 -15.05 -7.95
CA ALA A 54 5.27 -13.92 -7.41
C ALA A 54 6.75 -13.95 -7.85
N LEU A 55 7.38 -15.13 -7.87
CA LEU A 55 8.74 -15.33 -8.35
C LEU A 55 8.87 -15.02 -9.85
N GLU A 56 7.89 -15.45 -10.66
CA GLU A 56 7.86 -15.16 -12.09
C GLU A 56 7.72 -13.66 -12.36
N ALA A 57 6.79 -13.00 -11.67
CA ALA A 57 6.54 -11.57 -11.81
C ALA A 57 7.72 -10.70 -11.41
N LEU A 58 8.59 -11.18 -10.53
CA LEU A 58 9.76 -10.45 -10.05
C LEU A 58 10.82 -10.22 -11.14
N ASN A 59 10.85 -11.01 -12.21
CA ASN A 59 11.84 -10.88 -13.27
C ASN A 59 11.81 -9.48 -13.93
N PRO A 60 12.95 -8.77 -14.08
CA PRO A 60 14.34 -9.26 -14.01
C PRO A 60 15.03 -9.16 -12.65
N GLU A 61 14.32 -8.71 -11.61
CA GLU A 61 14.77 -8.80 -10.23
C GLU A 61 14.74 -10.26 -9.76
N ARG A 62 15.36 -10.54 -8.61
CA ARG A 62 15.52 -11.89 -8.07
C ARG A 62 15.17 -11.93 -6.58
N PRO A 63 14.63 -13.06 -6.07
CA PRO A 63 14.41 -13.21 -4.64
C PRO A 63 15.75 -13.09 -3.91
N PHE A 64 15.76 -12.29 -2.84
CA PHE A 64 16.92 -12.07 -1.98
C PHE A 64 16.84 -12.87 -0.67
N ALA A 65 15.67 -13.42 -0.36
CA ALA A 65 15.38 -14.27 0.79
C ALA A 65 14.10 -15.07 0.47
N PRO A 66 13.80 -16.14 1.23
CA PRO A 66 12.51 -16.83 1.13
C PRO A 66 11.34 -15.84 1.22
N PRO A 67 10.25 -16.03 0.43
CA PRO A 67 9.07 -15.18 0.54
C PRO A 67 8.51 -15.15 1.96
N ILE A 68 8.18 -13.95 2.41
CA ILE A 68 7.58 -13.72 3.71
C ILE A 68 6.08 -13.59 3.54
N HIS A 69 5.35 -14.42 4.27
CA HIS A 69 3.91 -14.42 4.29
C HIS A 69 3.42 -13.53 5.43
N LEU A 70 2.79 -12.40 5.09
CA LEU A 70 2.09 -11.55 6.05
C LEU A 70 0.63 -11.96 6.10
N ARG A 71 0.27 -12.66 7.18
CA ARG A 71 -1.07 -13.17 7.43
C ARG A 71 -1.58 -12.62 8.74
N THR A 72 -2.88 -12.39 8.80
CA THR A 72 -3.59 -12.09 10.03
C THR A 72 -5.04 -12.56 9.90
N GLU A 73 -5.81 -12.47 10.98
CA GLU A 73 -7.23 -12.79 10.92
C GLU A 73 -7.97 -11.83 9.97
N ILE A 74 -8.96 -12.34 9.23
CA ILE A 74 -9.87 -11.49 8.46
C ILE A 74 -10.77 -10.75 9.45
N PRO A 75 -10.67 -9.42 9.57
CA PRO A 75 -11.38 -8.73 10.65
C PRO A 75 -12.88 -8.59 10.36
N SER A 76 -13.70 -8.85 11.38
CA SER A 76 -15.18 -8.74 11.31
C SER A 76 -15.76 -7.68 12.25
N SER A 77 -14.96 -7.18 13.20
CA SER A 77 -15.30 -6.17 14.19
C SER A 77 -14.19 -5.12 14.34
N ARG A 78 -14.50 -3.93 14.89
CA ARG A 78 -13.50 -2.87 15.11
C ARG A 78 -12.33 -3.33 16.00
N ALA A 79 -12.59 -4.17 17.00
CA ALA A 79 -11.55 -4.73 17.85
C ALA A 79 -10.62 -5.68 17.07
N SER A 80 -11.16 -6.56 16.22
CA SER A 80 -10.36 -7.42 15.36
C SER A 80 -9.56 -6.63 14.32
N TRP A 81 -10.06 -5.49 13.83
CA TRP A 81 -9.29 -4.65 12.90
C TRP A 81 -8.03 -4.11 13.57
N LYS A 82 -8.15 -3.58 14.79
CA LYS A 82 -6.99 -3.12 15.57
C LYS A 82 -6.01 -4.25 15.89
N ARG A 83 -6.51 -5.43 16.23
CA ARG A 83 -5.69 -6.60 16.49
C ARG A 83 -4.93 -7.07 15.24
N ALA A 84 -5.61 -7.13 14.10
CA ALA A 84 -5.00 -7.45 12.81
C ALA A 84 -3.92 -6.44 12.41
N ALA A 85 -4.20 -5.14 12.54
CA ALA A 85 -3.22 -4.09 12.28
C ALA A 85 -1.99 -4.21 13.19
N ARG A 86 -2.19 -4.46 14.50
CA ARG A 86 -1.10 -4.68 15.45
C ARG A 86 -0.28 -5.91 15.11
N ASN A 87 -0.93 -7.04 14.83
CA ASN A 87 -0.24 -8.28 14.48
C ASN A 87 0.55 -8.15 13.16
N GLN A 88 0.01 -7.42 12.18
CA GLN A 88 0.74 -7.07 10.96
C GLN A 88 1.96 -6.20 11.29
N GLN A 89 1.82 -5.19 12.14
CA GLN A 89 2.91 -4.33 12.55
C GLN A 89 4.01 -5.10 13.29
N GLU A 90 3.65 -6.00 14.22
CA GLU A 90 4.59 -6.86 14.95
C GLU A 90 5.40 -7.74 13.98
N GLN A 91 4.72 -8.42 13.04
CA GLN A 91 5.39 -9.22 12.02
C GLN A 91 6.38 -8.37 11.22
N ILE A 92 6.00 -7.19 10.76
CA ILE A 92 6.93 -6.39 9.96
C ILE A 92 8.08 -5.84 10.81
N MET A 93 7.85 -5.47 12.07
CA MET A 93 8.92 -5.02 12.97
C MET A 93 9.94 -6.12 13.20
N GLU A 94 9.49 -7.36 13.43
CA GLU A 94 10.36 -8.52 13.54
C GLU A 94 11.20 -8.72 12.27
N LEU A 95 10.61 -8.56 11.08
CA LEU A 95 11.34 -8.62 9.81
C LEU A 95 12.45 -7.57 9.74
N LEU A 96 12.19 -6.35 10.21
CA LEU A 96 13.20 -5.30 10.19
C LEU A 96 14.32 -5.51 11.21
N GLU A 97 13.98 -6.00 12.41
CA GLU A 97 14.95 -6.34 13.46
C GLU A 97 15.94 -7.41 13.00
N ARG A 98 15.51 -8.32 12.13
CA ARG A 98 16.37 -9.30 11.44
C ARG A 98 17.32 -8.68 10.41
N GLY A 99 17.36 -7.36 10.30
CA GLY A 99 18.30 -6.63 9.43
C GLY A 99 17.78 -6.40 8.01
N LEU A 100 16.51 -6.68 7.73
CA LEU A 100 15.93 -6.49 6.38
C LEU A 100 15.82 -5.03 5.94
N LEU A 101 15.99 -4.05 6.83
CA LEU A 101 16.23 -2.64 6.42
C LEU A 101 17.52 -2.47 5.61
N GLN A 102 18.46 -3.40 5.77
CA GLN A 102 19.71 -3.43 5.01
C GLN A 102 19.62 -4.31 3.76
N SER A 103 18.43 -4.86 3.47
CA SER A 103 18.12 -5.61 2.25
C SER A 103 18.02 -4.68 1.04
N PRO A 104 18.04 -5.22 -0.19
CA PRO A 104 17.92 -4.40 -1.39
C PRO A 104 16.52 -3.83 -1.67
N GLY A 105 15.57 -4.00 -0.75
CA GLY A 105 14.18 -3.58 -0.88
C GLY A 105 13.24 -4.76 -0.96
N PHE A 106 11.94 -4.46 -1.05
CA PHE A 106 10.88 -5.46 -0.99
C PHE A 106 10.05 -5.47 -2.27
N ALA A 107 9.57 -6.65 -2.64
CA ALA A 107 8.56 -6.84 -3.69
C ALA A 107 7.26 -7.26 -3.01
N VAL A 108 6.24 -6.41 -3.06
CA VAL A 108 4.98 -6.60 -2.31
C VAL A 108 3.85 -6.96 -3.26
N PHE A 109 3.22 -8.09 -2.94
CA PHE A 109 2.02 -8.62 -3.59
C PHE A 109 0.91 -8.63 -2.55
N SER A 110 -0.27 -8.10 -2.86
CA SER A 110 -1.30 -7.86 -1.85
C SER A 110 -2.70 -8.25 -2.30
N PHE A 111 -3.33 -9.14 -1.54
CA PHE A 111 -4.77 -9.41 -1.51
C PHE A 111 -5.31 -9.14 -0.11
N SER A 112 -4.90 -8.03 0.49
CA SER A 112 -5.40 -7.63 1.80
C SER A 112 -6.56 -6.65 1.72
N PRO A 113 -7.45 -6.62 2.74
CA PRO A 113 -8.48 -5.61 2.79
C PRO A 113 -7.88 -4.21 2.73
N ILE A 114 -8.54 -3.30 2.02
CA ILE A 114 -8.02 -1.96 1.73
C ILE A 114 -7.46 -1.23 2.97
N PRO A 115 -8.14 -1.20 4.13
CA PRO A 115 -7.59 -0.55 5.32
C PRO A 115 -6.28 -1.15 5.83
N LEU A 116 -6.11 -2.48 5.77
CA LEU A 116 -4.85 -3.14 6.17
C LEU A 116 -3.75 -2.96 5.13
N ALA A 117 -4.10 -2.87 3.85
CA ALA A 117 -3.15 -2.49 2.79
C ALA A 117 -2.65 -1.04 2.96
N ILE A 118 -3.52 -0.08 3.26
CA ILE A 118 -3.10 1.29 3.58
C ILE A 118 -2.25 1.31 4.85
N HIS A 119 -2.69 0.61 5.91
CA HIS A 119 -1.92 0.47 7.14
C HIS A 119 -0.53 -0.13 6.90
N PHE A 120 -0.40 -1.15 6.05
CA PHE A 120 0.88 -1.75 5.67
C PHE A 120 1.83 -0.71 5.06
N GLY A 121 1.34 0.11 4.12
CA GLY A 121 2.13 1.20 3.56
C GLY A 121 2.50 2.25 4.62
N TYR A 122 1.57 2.58 5.52
CA TYR A 122 1.77 3.57 6.57
C TYR A 122 2.85 3.18 7.58
N THR A 123 2.92 1.91 8.01
CA THR A 123 3.85 1.47 9.07
C THR A 123 5.31 1.85 8.78
N TYR A 124 5.71 1.96 7.52
CA TYR A 124 7.10 2.26 7.13
C TYR A 124 7.29 3.44 6.20
N THR A 125 6.20 4.13 5.86
CA THR A 125 6.18 5.26 4.96
C THR A 125 7.03 5.02 3.69
N ASP A 126 7.86 6.00 3.33
CA ASP A 126 8.85 6.02 2.27
C ASP A 126 10.25 5.53 2.73
N ARG A 127 10.42 5.09 3.98
CA ARG A 127 11.73 4.66 4.50
C ARG A 127 12.18 3.32 3.92
N ILE A 128 11.25 2.57 3.34
CA ILE A 128 11.50 1.27 2.75
C ILE A 128 11.30 1.36 1.24
N ASN A 129 12.29 0.87 0.49
CA ASN A 129 12.17 0.68 -0.95
C ASN A 129 11.23 -0.49 -1.24
N ILE A 130 10.02 -0.19 -1.73
CA ILE A 130 9.01 -1.20 -2.07
C ILE A 130 8.68 -1.11 -3.56
N SER A 131 8.83 -2.23 -4.25
CA SER A 131 8.26 -2.48 -5.56
C SER A 131 6.90 -3.14 -5.38
N LEU A 132 5.86 -2.52 -5.93
CA LEU A 132 4.48 -3.01 -5.80
C LEU A 132 4.07 -3.77 -7.05
N PHE A 133 3.36 -4.86 -6.85
CA PHE A 133 2.81 -5.69 -7.92
C PHE A 133 1.29 -5.75 -7.82
N HIS A 134 0.65 -5.93 -8.97
CA HIS A 134 -0.80 -6.00 -9.08
C HIS A 134 -1.20 -7.23 -9.89
N TYR A 135 -2.22 -7.95 -9.41
CA TYR A 135 -2.73 -9.10 -10.13
C TYR A 135 -3.62 -8.67 -11.29
N HIS A 136 -3.13 -8.86 -12.52
CA HIS A 136 -3.86 -8.59 -13.74
C HIS A 136 -4.86 -9.71 -14.02
N ARG A 137 -6.05 -9.62 -13.42
CA ARG A 137 -7.12 -10.64 -13.49
C ARG A 137 -7.47 -11.12 -14.90
N ASN A 138 -7.37 -10.26 -15.90
CA ASN A 138 -7.63 -10.61 -17.30
C ASN A 138 -6.51 -11.45 -17.95
N ARG A 139 -5.28 -11.38 -17.42
CA ARG A 139 -4.10 -12.12 -17.89
C ARG A 139 -3.70 -13.26 -16.96
N GLY A 140 -4.22 -13.29 -15.74
CA GLY A 140 -3.89 -14.30 -14.73
C GLY A 140 -2.46 -14.19 -14.19
N THR A 141 -1.85 -13.00 -14.20
CA THR A 141 -0.44 -12.82 -13.80
C THR A 141 -0.24 -11.57 -12.96
N TRP A 142 0.79 -11.56 -12.12
CA TRP A 142 1.27 -10.37 -11.40
C TRP A 142 2.31 -9.57 -12.19
N ALA A 143 2.85 -10.13 -13.28
CA ALA A 143 3.89 -9.48 -14.06
C ALA A 143 3.35 -8.22 -14.76
N TRP A 144 4.08 -7.12 -14.61
CA TRP A 144 3.82 -5.91 -15.37
C TRP A 144 4.02 -6.19 -16.87
N PRO A 145 3.16 -5.65 -17.77
CA PRO A 145 3.32 -5.84 -19.20
C PRO A 145 4.62 -5.19 -19.73
N LYS A 146 5.35 -5.92 -20.57
CA LYS A 146 6.70 -5.55 -21.07
C LYS A 146 6.71 -4.48 -22.16
N ASN A 147 5.66 -4.44 -22.99
CA ASN A 147 5.50 -3.46 -24.06
C ASN A 147 4.24 -2.65 -23.76
N GLN A 148 4.38 -1.34 -23.54
CA GLN A 148 3.26 -0.46 -23.21
C GLN A 148 3.14 0.63 -24.28
N GLU A 149 2.01 0.67 -24.97
CA GLU A 149 1.42 1.95 -25.30
C GLU A 149 0.70 2.44 -24.03
N THR A 150 1.05 3.63 -23.56
CA THR A 150 0.46 4.20 -22.34
C THR A 150 -1.04 4.40 -22.55
N THR A 151 -1.86 3.59 -21.87
CA THR A 151 -3.32 3.75 -21.83
C THR A 151 -3.79 4.38 -20.52
N SER A 152 -2.88 5.00 -19.75
CA SER A 152 -3.23 5.53 -18.43
C SER A 152 -4.24 6.67 -18.55
N LYS A 153 -5.36 6.49 -17.84
CA LYS A 153 -6.36 7.54 -17.64
C LYS A 153 -5.85 8.45 -16.53
N PRO A 154 -5.63 9.75 -16.79
CA PRO A 154 -5.09 10.66 -15.79
C PRO A 154 -6.06 10.81 -14.62
N ILE A 155 -5.52 10.85 -13.40
CA ILE A 155 -6.28 11.04 -12.18
C ILE A 155 -6.68 12.52 -12.08
N LYS A 156 -7.98 12.78 -12.10
CA LYS A 156 -8.55 14.10 -11.86
C LYS A 156 -8.61 14.40 -10.37
N PHE A 157 -8.61 15.70 -10.06
CA PHE A 157 -8.52 16.23 -8.71
C PHE A 157 -9.55 17.34 -8.55
N SER A 158 -10.52 17.17 -7.63
CA SER A 158 -11.47 18.22 -7.27
C SER A 158 -11.44 18.50 -5.78
N VAL A 159 -11.65 19.77 -5.40
CA VAL A 159 -11.72 20.22 -4.01
C VAL A 159 -13.02 20.98 -3.83
N THR A 160 -13.73 20.66 -2.76
CA THR A 160 -14.89 21.40 -2.28
C THR A 160 -14.61 21.85 -0.85
N VAL A 161 -14.78 23.14 -0.58
CA VAL A 161 -14.63 23.73 0.75
C VAL A 161 -16.00 24.25 1.16
N HIS A 162 -16.41 23.88 2.37
CA HIS A 162 -17.70 24.29 2.93
C HIS A 162 -17.48 25.38 3.98
N ASP A 163 -18.28 26.43 3.91
CA ASP A 163 -18.35 27.45 4.96
C ASP A 163 -19.25 26.92 6.08
N LEU A 164 -18.63 26.19 7.02
CA LEU A 164 -19.33 25.59 8.15
C LEU A 164 -19.23 26.50 9.37
N ALA A 165 -20.34 26.65 10.09
CA ALA A 165 -20.34 27.28 11.41
C ALA A 165 -19.36 26.57 12.36
N GLU A 166 -18.77 27.35 13.28
CA GLU A 166 -17.61 27.04 14.14
C GLU A 166 -17.50 25.56 14.61
N ASN A 167 -16.25 25.08 14.65
CA ASN A 167 -15.76 23.84 15.29
C ASN A 167 -15.71 22.54 14.48
N LYS A 168 -15.88 22.56 13.15
CA LYS A 168 -15.73 21.33 12.35
C LYS A 168 -14.44 21.30 11.55
N HIS A 169 -13.40 20.73 12.16
CA HIS A 169 -12.06 20.64 11.58
C HIS A 169 -11.75 19.26 11.00
N GLU A 170 -12.65 18.70 10.19
CA GLU A 170 -12.43 17.39 9.56
C GLU A 170 -12.36 17.55 8.05
N ALA A 171 -11.55 16.73 7.40
CA ALA A 171 -11.47 16.66 5.95
C ALA A 171 -11.85 15.28 5.44
N VAL A 172 -12.31 15.19 4.19
CA VAL A 172 -12.63 13.93 3.51
C VAL A 172 -11.75 13.81 2.28
N ILE A 173 -11.16 12.64 2.07
CA ILE A 173 -10.55 12.26 0.81
C ILE A 173 -11.27 11.02 0.29
N ARG A 174 -11.77 11.10 -0.95
CA ARG A 174 -12.35 9.96 -1.66
C ARG A 174 -11.50 9.65 -2.89
N ILE A 175 -11.16 8.39 -3.07
CA ILE A 175 -10.35 7.92 -4.20
C ILE A 175 -11.18 6.91 -5.00
N SER A 176 -11.66 7.30 -6.19
CA SER A 176 -12.55 6.54 -7.06
C SER A 176 -11.84 6.10 -8.34
N LEU A 177 -11.17 4.96 -8.30
CA LEU A 177 -10.38 4.41 -9.42
C LEU A 177 -11.00 3.14 -9.99
N SER A 178 -11.42 2.21 -9.12
CA SER A 178 -12.03 0.94 -9.54
C SER A 178 -13.55 0.95 -9.56
N ALA A 179 -14.16 1.75 -8.69
CA ALA A 179 -15.58 2.06 -8.71
C ALA A 179 -15.79 3.48 -8.18
N ARG A 180 -16.93 4.08 -8.56
CA ARG A 180 -17.30 5.40 -8.06
C ARG A 180 -17.74 5.32 -6.60
N ILE A 181 -17.14 6.13 -5.75
CA ILE A 181 -17.58 6.30 -4.36
C ILE A 181 -18.76 7.29 -4.34
N SER A 182 -19.90 6.87 -3.80
CA SER A 182 -21.10 7.69 -3.76
C SER A 182 -21.07 8.68 -2.60
N LEU A 183 -21.29 9.96 -2.88
CA LEU A 183 -21.47 10.99 -1.86
C LEU A 183 -22.62 10.64 -0.89
N LYS A 184 -23.67 9.98 -1.37
CA LYS A 184 -24.80 9.53 -0.51
C LYS A 184 -24.37 8.49 0.53
N GLU A 185 -23.29 7.76 0.27
CA GLU A 185 -22.75 6.76 1.20
C GLU A 185 -21.72 7.36 2.17
N THR A 186 -21.01 8.41 1.77
CA THR A 186 -19.97 9.05 2.60
C THR A 186 -20.52 10.19 3.46
N ASN A 187 -21.39 11.05 2.91
CA ASN A 187 -21.86 12.26 3.59
C ASN A 187 -22.52 11.99 4.95
N PRO A 188 -23.36 10.93 5.14
CA PRO A 188 -23.90 10.61 6.45
C PRO A 188 -22.84 10.24 7.49
N LEU A 189 -21.66 9.77 7.06
CA LEU A 189 -20.55 9.37 7.93
C LEU A 189 -19.59 10.50 8.25
N THR A 190 -19.65 11.58 7.47
CA THR A 190 -18.71 12.72 7.50
C THR A 190 -19.46 14.04 7.53
N SER A 191 -20.64 14.04 8.16
CA SER A 191 -21.56 15.17 8.22
C SER A 191 -20.95 16.33 8.99
N GLY A 192 -20.20 17.16 8.28
CA GLY A 192 -19.42 18.22 8.89
C GLY A 192 -17.97 18.34 8.46
N ALA A 193 -17.50 17.57 7.48
CA ALA A 193 -16.19 17.84 6.92
C ALA A 193 -16.16 19.24 6.27
N GLN A 194 -15.21 20.07 6.65
CA GLN A 194 -15.03 21.43 6.11
C GLN A 194 -14.39 21.40 4.72
N MET A 195 -13.62 20.36 4.41
CA MET A 195 -13.03 20.15 3.11
C MET A 195 -13.25 18.74 2.60
N GLU A 196 -13.59 18.64 1.33
CA GLU A 196 -13.72 17.38 0.62
C GLU A 196 -12.82 17.41 -0.62
N ILE A 197 -12.01 16.36 -0.79
CA ILE A 197 -11.12 16.19 -1.94
C ILE A 197 -11.46 14.87 -2.61
N ASP A 198 -11.78 14.92 -3.90
CA ASP A 198 -12.00 13.73 -4.72
C ASP A 198 -10.84 13.53 -5.70
N LEU A 199 -10.26 12.33 -5.67
CA LEU A 199 -9.34 11.82 -6.67
C LEU A 199 -10.07 10.78 -7.50
N PHE A 200 -10.26 11.01 -8.80
CA PHE A 200 -11.11 10.15 -9.61
C PHE A 200 -10.67 10.09 -11.07
N ILE A 201 -11.13 9.07 -11.77
CA ILE A 201 -11.15 9.03 -13.24
C ILE A 201 -12.61 9.10 -13.72
N ASP A 202 -12.83 9.54 -14.96
CA ASP A 202 -14.20 9.73 -15.48
C ASP A 202 -15.02 8.43 -15.45
N ASP A 203 -14.39 7.33 -15.90
CA ASP A 203 -14.98 5.99 -15.95
C ASP A 203 -14.16 5.05 -15.06
N PRO A 204 -14.48 4.96 -13.74
CA PRO A 204 -13.85 4.00 -12.83
C PRO A 204 -13.92 2.58 -13.37
N ASP A 205 -12.80 1.88 -13.30
CA ASP A 205 -12.64 0.56 -13.90
C ASP A 205 -11.88 -0.36 -12.95
N ALA A 206 -12.43 -1.55 -12.69
CA ALA A 206 -11.81 -2.59 -11.89
C ALA A 206 -10.44 -3.05 -12.44
N PHE A 207 -10.13 -2.71 -13.70
CA PHE A 207 -8.86 -2.91 -14.38
C PHE A 207 -8.04 -1.63 -14.55
N TRP A 208 -8.32 -0.55 -13.79
CA TRP A 208 -7.62 0.73 -13.95
C TRP A 208 -6.08 0.61 -13.88
N LEU A 209 -5.53 -0.21 -12.98
CA LEU A 209 -4.09 -0.32 -12.78
C LEU A 209 -3.47 -1.33 -13.77
N GLN A 210 -2.80 -0.79 -14.78
CA GLN A 210 -2.15 -1.53 -15.86
C GLN A 210 -0.63 -1.34 -15.88
N GLU A 211 -0.12 -0.24 -15.32
CA GLU A 211 1.30 0.12 -15.34
C GLU A 211 1.79 0.68 -13.98
N PRO A 212 3.09 0.51 -13.64
CA PRO A 212 3.68 1.05 -12.41
C PRO A 212 3.57 2.58 -12.29
N GLU A 213 3.60 3.30 -13.41
CA GLU A 213 3.52 4.76 -13.49
C GLU A 213 2.24 5.30 -12.87
N GLN A 214 1.11 4.59 -12.99
CA GLN A 214 -0.15 4.97 -12.36
C GLN A 214 -0.09 4.96 -10.83
N LEU A 215 0.75 4.12 -10.23
CA LEU A 215 1.00 4.16 -8.78
C LEU A 215 1.77 5.42 -8.38
N LYS A 216 2.71 5.88 -9.23
CA LYS A 216 3.44 7.13 -9.00
C LYS A 216 2.50 8.33 -9.10
N GLU A 217 1.64 8.34 -10.12
CA GLU A 217 0.62 9.38 -10.30
C GLU A 217 -0.35 9.42 -9.12
N LEU A 218 -0.90 8.27 -8.70
CA LEU A 218 -1.78 8.17 -7.53
C LEU A 218 -1.09 8.71 -6.27
N SER A 219 0.16 8.32 -6.04
CA SER A 219 0.97 8.81 -4.92
C SER A 219 1.11 10.33 -4.95
N ALA A 220 1.37 10.92 -6.12
CA ALA A 220 1.54 12.36 -6.30
C ALA A 220 0.22 13.12 -6.07
N CYS A 221 -0.90 12.63 -6.62
CA CYS A 221 -2.21 13.22 -6.40
C CYS A 221 -2.64 13.15 -4.93
N PHE A 222 -2.37 12.03 -4.25
CA PHE A 222 -2.67 11.90 -2.82
C PHE A 222 -1.79 12.79 -1.93
N LEU A 223 -0.48 12.89 -2.23
CA LEU A 223 0.40 13.87 -1.57
C LEU A 223 -0.09 15.30 -1.75
N ARG A 224 -0.59 15.65 -2.94
CA ARG A 224 -1.20 16.95 -3.22
C ARG A 224 -2.46 17.17 -2.39
N ALA A 225 -3.30 16.15 -2.21
CA ALA A 225 -4.49 16.23 -1.34
C ALA A 225 -4.09 16.52 0.12
N LEU A 226 -3.15 15.74 0.66
CA LEU A 226 -2.62 15.94 2.02
C LEU A 226 -2.01 17.34 2.20
N LYS A 227 -1.27 17.84 1.20
CA LYS A 227 -0.70 19.20 1.22
C LYS A 227 -1.77 20.28 1.19
N ASN A 228 -2.84 20.10 0.41
CA ASN A 228 -3.95 21.05 0.36
C ASN A 228 -4.66 21.16 1.71
N ILE A 229 -4.95 20.03 2.36
CA ILE A 229 -5.57 20.00 3.69
C ILE A 229 -4.68 20.76 4.69
N ARG A 230 -3.38 20.44 4.78
CA ARG A 230 -2.46 21.15 5.70
C ARG A 230 -2.38 22.65 5.46
N LYS A 231 -2.42 23.07 4.18
CA LYS A 231 -2.30 24.49 3.80
C LYS A 231 -3.56 25.27 4.11
N GLN A 232 -4.73 24.69 3.86
CA GLN A 232 -6.01 25.39 3.90
C GLN A 232 -6.78 25.16 5.21
N MET A 233 -6.46 24.09 5.94
CA MET A 233 -7.05 23.71 7.22
C MET A 233 -5.95 23.29 8.22
N PRO A 234 -5.16 24.24 8.76
CA PRO A 234 -4.09 23.93 9.71
C PRO A 234 -4.60 23.27 10.99
N GLU A 235 -5.83 23.58 11.41
CA GLU A 235 -6.50 23.01 12.60
C GLU A 235 -7.19 21.66 12.32
N CYS A 236 -7.01 21.07 11.13
CA CYS A 236 -7.63 19.79 10.77
C CYS A 236 -7.29 18.71 11.80
N ARG A 237 -8.32 18.16 12.45
CA ARG A 237 -8.22 17.13 13.51
C ARG A 237 -8.24 15.71 12.98
N SER A 238 -8.84 15.50 11.81
CA SER A 238 -8.98 14.16 11.24
C SER A 238 -9.19 14.20 9.73
N ILE A 239 -8.77 13.14 9.04
CA ILE A 239 -9.04 12.92 7.61
C ILE A 239 -9.80 11.61 7.45
N HIS A 240 -11.02 11.67 6.93
CA HIS A 240 -11.78 10.50 6.53
C HIS A 240 -11.31 10.04 5.14
N LEU A 241 -10.72 8.85 5.05
CA LEU A 241 -10.21 8.30 3.81
C LEU A 241 -11.07 7.14 3.31
N PHE A 242 -11.71 7.35 2.16
CA PHE A 242 -12.43 6.32 1.41
C PHE A 242 -11.66 5.98 0.14
N TYR A 243 -11.46 4.68 -0.09
CA TYR A 243 -10.67 4.21 -1.22
C TYR A 243 -11.41 3.11 -1.98
N SER A 244 -11.51 3.28 -3.30
CA SER A 244 -12.01 2.30 -4.25
C SER A 244 -10.98 2.17 -5.36
N GLY A 245 -10.10 1.19 -5.24
CA GLY A 245 -9.00 0.97 -6.16
C GLY A 245 -8.27 -0.35 -5.89
N PRO A 246 -7.17 -0.60 -6.60
CA PRO A 246 -6.32 -1.79 -6.40
C PRO A 246 -5.57 -1.74 -5.06
N THR A 247 -5.33 -2.91 -4.47
CA THR A 247 -4.59 -3.08 -3.21
C THR A 247 -3.16 -2.49 -3.28
N ALA A 248 -2.48 -2.59 -4.41
CA ALA A 248 -1.17 -1.95 -4.64
C ALA A 248 -1.26 -0.41 -4.48
N GLY A 249 -2.31 0.21 -5.00
CA GLY A 249 -2.54 1.65 -4.83
C GLY A 249 -2.83 2.03 -3.38
N ALA A 250 -3.58 1.20 -2.65
CA ALA A 250 -3.82 1.36 -1.22
C ALA A 250 -2.51 1.33 -0.40
N VAL A 251 -1.61 0.38 -0.68
CA VAL A 251 -0.26 0.37 -0.07
C VAL A 251 0.49 1.65 -0.42
N LYS A 252 0.47 2.05 -1.70
CA LYS A 252 1.23 3.21 -2.17
C LYS A 252 0.81 4.52 -1.49
N ILE A 253 -0.48 4.75 -1.30
CA ILE A 253 -0.97 5.95 -0.60
C ILE A 253 -0.66 5.89 0.90
N GLY A 254 -0.66 4.69 1.50
CA GLY A 254 -0.23 4.49 2.89
C GLY A 254 1.21 4.97 3.11
N GLN A 255 2.12 4.67 2.18
CA GLN A 255 3.54 5.04 2.28
C GLN A 255 3.80 6.55 2.38
N VAL A 256 2.87 7.40 1.93
CA VAL A 256 3.08 8.84 1.93
C VAL A 256 2.34 9.57 3.05
N ILE A 257 1.62 8.84 3.90
CA ILE A 257 1.01 9.39 5.12
C ILE A 257 2.10 9.50 6.18
N ASN A 258 2.31 10.70 6.71
CA ASN A 258 3.27 10.94 7.79
C ASN A 258 2.53 11.50 9.00
N SER A 259 2.42 10.74 10.09
CA SER A 259 1.69 11.14 11.30
C SER A 259 2.24 12.38 12.00
N ARG A 260 3.50 12.76 11.75
CA ARG A 260 4.05 14.02 12.28
C ARG A 260 3.58 15.24 11.50
N MET A 261 3.16 15.06 10.25
CA MET A 261 2.72 16.16 9.38
C MET A 261 1.22 16.17 9.15
N ASN A 262 0.59 15.01 9.20
CA ASN A 262 -0.82 14.82 8.86
C ASN A 262 -1.61 14.52 10.13
N PRO A 263 -2.84 15.06 10.25
CA PRO A 263 -3.75 14.64 11.30
C PRO A 263 -4.13 13.17 11.14
N PRO A 264 -4.67 12.54 12.20
CA PRO A 264 -5.13 11.16 12.16
C PRO A 264 -5.99 10.84 10.94
N VAL A 265 -5.68 9.72 10.27
CA VAL A 265 -6.41 9.28 9.07
C VAL A 265 -7.35 8.12 9.42
N LEU A 266 -8.65 8.35 9.28
CA LEU A 266 -9.71 7.37 9.56
C LEU A 266 -9.96 6.55 8.29
N LEU A 267 -9.71 5.24 8.38
CA LEU A 267 -9.87 4.30 7.28
C LEU A 267 -11.22 3.60 7.32
N TYR A 268 -11.85 3.50 6.16
CA TYR A 268 -13.15 2.88 5.99
C TYR A 268 -13.08 1.57 5.19
N GLN A 269 -13.71 0.52 5.71
CA GLN A 269 -13.95 -0.71 4.96
C GLN A 269 -15.30 -0.63 4.26
N TYR A 270 -15.34 -1.02 2.99
CA TYR A 270 -16.57 -1.19 2.23
C TYR A 270 -17.16 -2.59 2.41
N TYR A 271 -18.46 -2.65 2.66
CA TYR A 271 -19.26 -3.87 2.76
C TYR A 271 -20.50 -3.75 1.87
N ARG A 272 -20.50 -4.45 0.73
CA ARG A 272 -21.56 -4.37 -0.29
C ARG A 272 -22.98 -4.59 0.24
N ARG A 273 -23.12 -5.46 1.26
CA ARG A 273 -24.41 -5.93 1.80
C ARG A 273 -24.86 -5.19 3.07
N LEU A 274 -24.11 -4.21 3.57
CA LEU A 274 -24.45 -3.51 4.81
C LEU A 274 -25.00 -2.11 4.52
N SER A 275 -25.74 -1.56 5.48
CA SER A 275 -26.13 -0.14 5.51
C SER A 275 -25.77 0.43 6.89
N PRO A 276 -24.88 1.43 6.99
CA PRO A 276 -24.09 2.01 5.90
C PRO A 276 -23.09 1.01 5.29
N ARG A 277 -22.77 1.17 4.00
CA ARG A 277 -21.81 0.31 3.29
C ARG A 277 -20.37 0.54 3.75
N TYR A 278 -20.03 1.75 4.14
CA TYR A 278 -18.73 2.06 4.71
C TYR A 278 -18.79 2.02 6.23
N LYS A 279 -17.81 1.36 6.85
CA LYS A 279 -17.59 1.38 8.30
C LYS A 279 -16.19 1.87 8.60
N HIS A 280 -16.06 2.81 9.53
CA HIS A 280 -14.77 3.20 10.07
C HIS A 280 -14.18 2.04 10.88
N VAL A 281 -12.97 1.59 10.53
CA VAL A 281 -12.37 0.38 11.09
C VAL A 281 -11.00 0.60 11.73
N LEU A 282 -10.20 1.52 11.19
CA LEU A 282 -8.83 1.79 11.65
C LEU A 282 -8.55 3.29 11.63
N ILE A 283 -7.69 3.72 12.55
CA ILE A 283 -7.12 5.07 12.59
C ILE A 283 -5.62 4.91 12.39
N LEU A 284 -5.03 5.74 11.55
CA LEU A 284 -3.59 5.92 11.44
C LEU A 284 -3.22 7.18 12.21
N ASP A 285 -2.55 7.01 13.34
CA ASP A 285 -2.07 8.06 14.25
C ASP A 285 -0.60 7.87 14.64
#